data_AF-A0A1H5VFH2-F1
#
_entry.id   AF-A0A1H5VFH2-F1
#
_cell.length_a   1.000
_cell.length_b   1.000
_cell.length_c   1.000
_cell.angle_alpha   90.00
_cell.angle_beta   90.00
_cell.angle_gamma   90.00
#
_symmetry.space_group_name_H-M   'P 1'
#
loop_
_entity.id
_entity.type
_entity.pdbx_description
1 polymer ?
#
loop_
_entity_poly.entity_id
_entity_poly.type
_entity_poly.pdbx_seq_one_letter_code
_entity_poly.pdbx_strand_id
1 'polypeptide(L)'
;MRYALGTVLSLPLSLMLIGLLAAALPMPWQEWLVLQLVAAVLLWMLLVLLVALPAKAKPILVALGVANLAAWLALQATPLYGVGA
;
A
#
# COMPACT_ATOMS: atom_id res chain seq x y z
N MET A 1 12.06 17.48 -3.13
CA MET A 1 12.33 16.04 -2.88
C MET A 1 11.29 15.36 -1.98
N ARG A 2 10.89 15.94 -0.83
CA ARG A 2 9.94 15.29 0.12
C ARG A 2 8.64 14.76 -0.51
N TYR A 3 8.03 15.53 -1.41
CA TYR A 3 6.78 15.16 -2.07
C TYR A 3 6.95 14.02 -3.08
N ALA A 4 8.05 14.02 -3.83
CA ALA A 4 8.39 12.94 -4.74
C ALA A 4 8.64 11.63 -3.99
N LEU A 5 9.40 11.67 -2.89
CA LEU A 5 9.61 10.51 -2.01
C LEU A 5 8.30 10.01 -1.40
N GLY A 6 7.46 10.91 -0.89
CA GLY A 6 6.13 10.54 -0.38
C GLY A 6 5.28 9.86 -1.43
N THR A 7 5.23 10.43 -2.64
CA THR A 7 4.49 9.88 -3.78
C THR A 7 4.99 8.50 -4.17
N VAL A 8 6.32 8.33 -4.31
CA VAL A 8 6.94 7.06 -4.71
C VAL A 8 6.80 5.99 -3.64
N LEU A 9 6.89 6.31 -2.34
CA LEU A 9 6.72 5.32 -1.26
C LEU A 9 5.25 4.98 -1.02
N SER A 10 4.33 5.90 -1.30
CA SER A 10 2.89 5.68 -1.03
C SER A 10 2.23 4.80 -2.09
N LEU A 11 2.69 4.86 -3.35
CA LEU A 11 2.16 4.04 -4.44
C LEU A 11 2.32 2.53 -4.19
N PRO A 12 3.55 1.99 -3.99
CA PRO A 12 3.72 0.56 -3.73
C PRO A 12 3.02 0.15 -2.45
N LEU A 13 3.07 0.97 -1.38
CA LEU A 13 2.35 0.68 -0.15
C LEU A 13 0.84 0.53 -0.37
N SER A 14 0.23 1.42 -1.13
CA SER A 14 -1.21 1.34 -1.43
C SER A 14 -1.58 0.04 -2.14
N LEU A 15 -0.79 -0.37 -3.14
CA LEU A 15 -1.01 -1.61 -3.87
C LEU A 15 -0.83 -2.83 -2.97
N MET A 16 0.23 -2.84 -2.15
CA MET A 16 0.50 -3.95 -1.23
C MET A 16 -0.59 -4.10 -0.17
N LEU A 17 -1.08 -3.00 0.40
CA LEU A 17 -2.13 -3.05 1.41
C LEU A 17 -3.48 -3.51 0.84
N ILE A 18 -3.84 -3.07 -0.37
CA ILE A 18 -5.05 -3.57 -1.04
C ILE A 18 -4.90 -5.05 -1.42
N GLY A 19 -3.73 -5.47 -1.89
CA GLY A 19 -3.42 -6.87 -2.15
C GLY A 19 -3.53 -7.74 -0.90
N LEU A 20 -2.96 -7.28 0.23
CA LEU A 20 -3.09 -7.96 1.53
C LEU A 20 -4.55 -8.05 1.99
N LEU A 21 -5.32 -6.98 1.83
CA LEU A 21 -6.75 -6.97 2.14
C LEU A 21 -7.50 -8.01 1.29
N ALA A 22 -7.23 -8.06 -0.02
CA ALA A 22 -7.80 -9.03 -0.92
C ALA A 22 -7.45 -10.47 -0.52
N ALA A 23 -6.19 -10.73 -0.16
CA ALA A 23 -5.73 -12.04 0.30
C ALA A 23 -6.35 -12.48 1.63
N ALA A 24 -6.73 -11.54 2.49
CA ALA A 24 -7.34 -11.82 3.79
C ALA A 24 -8.84 -12.13 3.72
N LEU A 25 -9.50 -11.81 2.60
CA LEU A 25 -10.95 -11.95 2.45
C LEU A 25 -11.29 -13.28 1.74
N PRO A 26 -12.19 -14.12 2.29
CA PRO A 26 -12.55 -15.42 1.71
C PRO A 26 -13.59 -15.25 0.57
N MET A 27 -13.22 -14.55 -0.49
CA MET A 27 -14.09 -14.21 -1.62
C MET A 27 -13.29 -14.15 -2.93
N PRO A 28 -13.93 -14.22 -4.12
CA PRO A 28 -13.22 -14.23 -5.41
C PRO A 28 -12.71 -12.84 -5.79
N TRP A 29 -11.69 -12.37 -5.08
CA TRP A 29 -11.12 -11.03 -5.24
C TRP A 29 -10.63 -10.72 -6.66
N GLN A 30 -10.30 -11.74 -7.46
CA GLN A 30 -9.88 -11.62 -8.86
C GLN A 30 -10.96 -10.95 -9.73
N GLU A 31 -12.24 -11.10 -9.39
CA GLU A 31 -13.34 -10.50 -10.14
C GLU A 31 -13.40 -8.98 -9.96
N TRP A 32 -12.75 -8.45 -8.93
CA TRP A 32 -12.89 -7.05 -8.50
C TRP A 32 -11.60 -6.25 -8.70
N LEU A 33 -10.71 -6.68 -9.60
CA LEU A 33 -9.43 -6.01 -9.88
C LEU A 33 -9.57 -4.51 -10.16
N VAL A 34 -10.62 -4.11 -10.88
CA VAL A 34 -10.91 -2.69 -11.14
C VAL A 34 -11.21 -1.94 -9.85
N LEU A 35 -12.05 -2.50 -8.98
CA LEU A 35 -12.37 -1.90 -7.68
C LEU A 35 -11.14 -1.84 -6.77
N GLN A 36 -10.29 -2.88 -6.79
CA GLN A 36 -9.03 -2.89 -6.07
C GLN A 36 -8.08 -1.78 -6.56
N LEU A 37 -7.97 -1.58 -7.88
CA LEU A 37 -7.15 -0.50 -8.45
C LEU A 37 -7.69 0.87 -8.04
N VAL A 38 -9.01 1.08 -8.11
CA VAL A 38 -9.64 2.33 -7.65
C VAL A 38 -9.36 2.55 -6.17
N ALA A 39 -9.52 1.54 -5.33
CA ALA A 39 -9.23 1.62 -3.89
C ALA A 39 -7.75 1.95 -3.63
N ALA A 40 -6.82 1.33 -4.37
CA ALA A 40 -5.40 1.59 -4.25
C ALA A 40 -5.05 3.02 -4.65
N VAL A 41 -5.63 3.54 -5.73
CA VAL A 41 -5.43 4.94 -6.16
C VAL A 41 -5.96 5.92 -5.12
N LEU A 42 -7.15 5.68 -4.57
CA LEU A 42 -7.72 6.53 -3.51
C LEU A 42 -6.85 6.52 -2.24
N LEU A 43 -6.37 5.34 -1.84
CA LEU A 43 -5.45 5.20 -0.72
C LEU A 43 -4.12 5.89 -0.98
N TRP A 44 -3.58 5.77 -2.20
CA TRP A 44 -2.35 6.44 -2.60
C TRP A 44 -2.48 7.96 -2.49
N MET A 45 -3.57 8.53 -3.01
CA MET A 45 -3.85 9.96 -2.91
C MET A 45 -3.93 10.42 -1.44
N LEU A 46 -4.60 9.65 -0.58
CA LEU A 46 -4.68 9.94 0.85
C LEU A 46 -3.30 9.96 1.51
N LEU A 47 -2.45 8.97 1.26
CA LEU A 47 -1.10 8.89 1.81
C LEU A 47 -0.21 10.05 1.33
N VAL A 48 -0.34 10.46 0.06
CA VAL A 48 0.36 11.63 -0.47
C VAL A 48 -0.08 12.91 0.23
N LEU A 49 -1.38 13.08 0.48
CA LEU A 49 -1.91 14.22 1.22
C LEU A 49 -1.39 14.26 2.67
N LEU A 50 -1.25 13.10 3.32
CA LEU A 50 -0.65 13.04 4.66
C LEU A 50 0.81 13.54 4.65
N VAL A 51 1.62 13.13 3.68
CA VAL A 51 3.00 13.62 3.53
C VAL A 51 3.05 15.12 3.27
N ALA A 52 2.01 15.67 2.61
CA ALA A 52 1.94 17.09 2.32
C ALA A 52 1.71 17.95 3.58
N LEU A 53 1.30 17.35 4.72
CA LEU A 53 1.12 18.06 5.99
C LEU A 53 2.46 18.61 6.52
N PRO A 54 2.62 19.93 6.63
CA PRO A 54 3.92 20.56 6.91
C PRO A 54 4.49 20.20 8.29
N ALA A 55 3.63 20.00 9.29
CA ALA A 55 4.05 19.72 10.66
C ALA A 55 4.55 18.27 10.89
N LYS A 56 4.26 17.34 9.97
CA LYS A 56 4.46 15.88 10.20
C LYS A 56 5.17 15.16 9.05
N ALA A 57 5.67 15.87 8.04
CA ALA A 57 6.24 15.24 6.85
C ALA A 57 7.39 14.24 7.13
N LYS A 58 8.34 14.57 8.03
CA LYS A 58 9.46 13.67 8.38
C LYS A 58 9.00 12.34 9.03
N PRO A 59 8.23 12.35 10.14
CA PRO A 59 7.78 11.10 10.75
C PRO A 59 6.89 10.27 9.81
N ILE A 60 6.09 10.92 8.96
CA ILE A 60 5.25 10.21 7.98
C ILE A 60 6.12 9.50 6.94
N LEU A 61 7.18 10.14 6.42
CA LEU A 61 8.09 9.49 5.46
C LEU A 61 8.79 8.26 6.05
N VAL A 62 9.21 8.34 7.31
CA VAL A 62 9.78 7.18 8.04
C VAL A 62 8.74 6.08 8.17
N ALA A 63 7.52 6.43 8.59
CA ALA A 63 6.42 5.47 8.72
C ALA A 63 6.09 4.79 7.37
N LEU A 64 6.08 5.54 6.26
CA LEU A 64 5.89 4.97 4.92
C LEU A 64 6.98 3.97 4.57
N GLY A 65 8.25 4.27 4.86
CA GLY A 65 9.35 3.35 4.62
C GLY A 65 9.20 2.03 5.41
N VAL A 66 8.91 2.13 6.70
CA VAL A 66 8.70 0.95 7.57
C VAL A 66 7.47 0.16 7.12
N ALA A 67 6.38 0.82 6.79
CA ALA A 67 5.15 0.18 6.34
C ALA A 67 5.35 -0.56 5.01
N ASN A 68 6.14 -0.01 4.08
CA ASN A 68 6.48 -0.70 2.83
C ASN A 68 7.22 -2.01 3.11
N LEU A 69 8.24 -1.97 3.96
CA LEU A 69 9.00 -3.17 4.32
C LEU A 69 8.09 -4.22 4.99
N ALA A 70 7.25 -3.79 5.92
CA ALA A 70 6.33 -4.68 6.63
C ALA A 70 5.29 -5.30 5.69
N ALA A 71 4.67 -4.49 4.82
CA ALA A 71 3.68 -4.97 3.87
C ALA A 71 4.30 -5.96 2.86
N TRP A 72 5.51 -5.68 2.39
CA TRP A 72 6.24 -6.60 1.53
C TRP A 72 6.49 -7.94 2.22
N LEU A 73 7.00 -7.94 3.45
CA LEU A 73 7.21 -9.19 4.21
C LEU A 73 5.90 -9.95 4.45
N ALA A 74 4.81 -9.25 4.73
CA ALA A 74 3.50 -9.87 4.93
C ALA A 74 2.97 -10.52 3.64
N LEU A 75 3.18 -9.90 2.48
CA LEU A 75 2.75 -10.46 1.18
C LEU A 75 3.43 -11.79 0.88
N GLN A 76 4.67 -11.98 1.31
CA GLN A 76 5.37 -13.26 1.14
C GLN A 76 4.67 -14.42 1.86
N ALA A 77 3.88 -14.15 2.89
CA ALA A 77 3.10 -15.15 3.60
C ALA A 77 1.72 -15.40 2.97
N THR A 78 1.38 -14.73 1.87
CA THR A 78 0.08 -14.88 1.20
C THR A 78 0.17 -15.75 -0.06
N PRO A 79 -0.97 -16.35 -0.48
CA PRO A 79 -1.04 -17.09 -1.75
C PRO A 79 -0.75 -16.23 -2.99
N LEU A 80 -0.77 -14.90 -2.87
CA LEU A 80 -0.50 -13.99 -3.98
C LEU A 80 0.95 -14.04 -4.46
N TYR A 81 1.91 -14.28 -3.56
CA TYR A 81 3.34 -14.17 -3.87
C TYR A 81 4.20 -15.36 -3.43
N GLY A 82 3.64 -16.31 -2.68
CA GLY A 82 4.26 -17.63 -2.55
C GLY A 82 4.18 -18.25 -1.16
N VAL A 83 3.04 -18.84 -0.84
CA VAL A 83 2.94 -20.16 -0.19
C VAL A 83 1.61 -20.76 -0.65
N GLY A 84 1.65 -21.87 -1.40
CA GLY A 84 0.46 -22.65 -1.77
C GLY A 84 -0.01 -22.58 -3.24
N ALA A 85 0.86 -22.23 -4.17
CA ALA A 85 0.72 -22.65 -5.58
C ALA A 85 1.46 -23.97 -5.81
#